data_AF-A0A9N9JGQ6-F1
#
_entry.id   AF-A0A9N9JGQ6-F1
#
_cell.length_a   1.000
_cell.length_b   1.000
_cell.length_c   1.000
_cell.angle_alpha   90.00
_cell.angle_beta   90.00
_cell.angle_gamma   90.00
#
_symmetry.space_group_name_H-M   'P 1'
#
loop_
_entity.id
_entity.type
_entity.pdbx_description
1 polymer ?
#
loop_
_entity_poly.entity_id
_entity_poly.type
_entity_poly.pdbx_seq_one_letter_code
_entity_poly.pdbx_strand_id
1 'polypeptide(L)'
;GKTVKVKVLSSTFDQPNTSYYVTIDNGFFVDSMYNQSWLGVRRNVWSITSDSSELDSNNDSRSCIVRLTVDGSSYYVSLSESEKKDFVRKFASQLASTIPCSQSRIYTRTKYQYDYTLPNRDQIMFRVFVDPGDGTNKNSTTIKDVSASSIIEYMDTLIKNKNVTGISYGLLANLDDTYGAYRAPGLWERYRWILLGSFIGLLILF
;
A
#
# COMPACT_ATOMS: atom_id res chain seq x y z
N GLY A 1 22.61 -29.38 13.15
CA GLY A 1 22.47 -27.95 13.48
C GLY A 1 21.00 -27.62 13.67
N LYS A 2 20.66 -26.68 14.57
CA LYS A 2 19.30 -26.13 14.66
C LYS A 2 19.16 -25.04 13.60
N THR A 3 18.02 -24.98 12.93
CA THR A 3 17.76 -24.01 11.86
C THR A 3 16.49 -23.22 12.21
N VAL A 4 16.59 -21.90 12.18
CA VAL A 4 15.42 -21.01 12.25
C VAL A 4 15.02 -20.64 10.83
N LYS A 5 13.73 -20.81 10.51
CA LYS A 5 13.15 -20.44 9.23
C LYS A 5 12.17 -19.29 9.46
N VAL A 6 12.41 -18.17 8.78
CA VAL A 6 11.51 -17.00 8.80
C VAL A 6 10.83 -16.92 7.45
N LYS A 7 9.50 -16.79 7.46
CA LYS A 7 8.72 -16.48 6.25
C LYS A 7 8.55 -14.97 6.18
N VAL A 8 8.83 -14.41 5.02
CA VAL A 8 8.64 -12.99 4.72
C VAL A 8 7.47 -12.80 3.77
N LEU A 9 6.91 -11.59 3.74
CA LEU A 9 5.81 -11.26 2.83
C LEU A 9 6.35 -11.04 1.42
N SER A 10 5.50 -11.22 0.41
CA SER A 10 5.85 -10.90 -0.98
C SER A 10 6.22 -9.42 -1.15
N SER A 11 5.66 -8.54 -0.33
CA SER A 11 5.95 -7.11 -0.31
C SER A 11 7.19 -6.73 0.54
N THR A 12 7.97 -7.69 1.04
CA THR A 12 9.16 -7.37 1.87
C THR A 12 10.34 -6.86 1.03
N PHE A 13 10.50 -7.38 -0.19
CA PHE A 13 11.55 -6.97 -1.13
C PHE A 13 10.89 -6.36 -2.38
N ASP A 14 10.23 -5.24 -2.18
CA ASP A 14 9.25 -4.64 -3.09
C ASP A 14 9.82 -3.69 -4.15
N GLN A 15 11.08 -3.30 -4.03
CA GLN A 15 11.79 -2.45 -4.98
C GLN A 15 12.72 -3.29 -5.85
N PRO A 16 12.68 -3.14 -7.19
CA PRO A 16 13.58 -3.82 -8.10
C PRO A 16 15.01 -3.25 -8.03
N ASN A 17 16.02 -4.07 -8.37
CA ASN A 17 17.43 -3.68 -8.37
C ASN A 17 17.91 -3.03 -7.06
N THR A 18 17.30 -3.41 -5.94
CA THR A 18 17.53 -2.80 -4.64
C THR A 18 18.16 -3.81 -3.70
N SER A 19 19.19 -3.37 -2.97
CA SER A 19 19.87 -4.19 -1.98
C SER A 19 19.24 -3.98 -0.62
N TYR A 20 18.70 -5.06 -0.07
CA TYR A 20 18.18 -5.16 1.29
C TYR A 20 19.22 -5.85 2.17
N TYR A 21 19.19 -5.58 3.48
CA TYR A 21 20.03 -6.27 4.45
C TYR A 21 19.19 -6.87 5.56
N VAL A 22 19.64 -8.02 6.06
CA VAL A 22 19.03 -8.70 7.20
C VAL A 22 19.84 -8.37 8.45
N THR A 23 19.17 -7.90 9.49
CA THR A 23 19.77 -7.78 10.82
C THR A 23 19.14 -8.79 11.78
N ILE A 24 19.97 -9.36 12.64
CA ILE A 24 19.53 -10.20 13.76
C ILE A 24 20.14 -9.59 15.01
N ASP A 25 19.35 -9.39 16.04
CA ASP A 25 19.84 -8.79 17.28
C ASP A 25 20.75 -9.75 18.05
N ASN A 26 21.68 -9.18 18.82
CA ASN A 26 22.53 -9.98 19.71
C ASN A 26 21.66 -10.70 20.74
N GLY A 27 21.99 -11.96 21.03
CA GLY A 27 21.21 -12.78 21.97
C GLY A 27 19.92 -13.35 21.41
N PHE A 28 19.63 -13.16 20.11
CA PHE A 28 18.56 -13.91 19.44
C PHE A 28 18.78 -15.44 19.55
N PHE A 29 20.05 -15.87 19.53
CA PHE A 29 20.44 -17.25 19.85
C PHE A 29 21.20 -17.28 21.17
N VAL A 30 20.85 -18.24 22.02
CA VAL A 30 21.57 -18.53 23.26
C VAL A 30 22.06 -19.96 23.20
N ASP A 31 23.36 -20.14 23.46
CA ASP A 31 23.94 -21.46 23.68
C ASP A 31 23.49 -21.97 25.05
N SER A 32 22.69 -23.03 25.07
CA SER A 32 22.18 -23.61 26.32
C SER A 32 23.26 -24.31 27.16
N MET A 33 24.39 -24.70 26.56
CA MET A 33 25.49 -25.37 27.26
C MET A 33 26.34 -24.38 28.06
N TYR A 34 26.56 -23.18 27.50
CA TYR A 34 27.41 -22.15 28.12
C TYR A 34 26.65 -20.92 28.59
N ASN A 35 25.31 -20.91 28.45
CA ASN A 35 24.43 -19.77 28.71
C ASN A 35 24.92 -18.46 28.07
N GLN A 36 25.49 -18.57 26.87
CA GLN A 36 26.11 -17.45 26.17
C GLN A 36 25.26 -17.01 24.97
N SER A 37 24.94 -15.73 24.94
CA SER A 37 24.29 -15.08 23.81
C SER A 37 25.23 -14.99 22.62
N TRP A 38 24.76 -15.42 21.45
CA TRP A 38 25.52 -15.28 20.22
C TRP A 38 25.41 -13.87 19.67
N LEU A 39 26.45 -13.46 18.95
CA LEU A 39 26.40 -12.24 18.16
C LEU A 39 25.36 -12.39 17.05
N GLY A 40 24.54 -11.36 16.90
CA GLY A 40 23.58 -11.28 15.84
C GLY A 40 24.23 -10.91 14.50
N VAL A 41 23.39 -10.65 13.50
CA VAL A 41 23.82 -10.24 12.16
C VAL A 41 23.71 -8.72 12.07
N ARG A 42 24.83 -8.06 11.78
CA ARG A 42 24.90 -6.60 11.63
C ARG A 42 24.49 -6.19 10.22
N ARG A 43 24.13 -4.91 10.05
CA ARG A 43 23.82 -4.33 8.72
C ARG A 43 24.94 -4.65 7.73
N ASN A 44 24.55 -4.94 6.49
CA ASN A 44 25.43 -5.22 5.35
C ASN A 44 26.31 -6.48 5.47
N VAL A 45 26.17 -7.30 6.53
CA VAL A 45 26.85 -8.61 6.61
C VAL A 45 26.12 -9.64 5.76
N TRP A 46 24.79 -9.63 5.83
CA TRP A 46 23.93 -10.44 4.98
C TRP A 46 23.01 -9.52 4.19
N SER A 47 23.23 -9.48 2.87
CA SER A 47 22.43 -8.70 1.94
C SER A 47 21.76 -9.59 0.89
N ILE A 48 20.61 -9.14 0.43
CA ILE A 48 19.84 -9.74 -0.66
C ILE A 48 19.57 -8.62 -1.66
N THR A 49 19.92 -8.84 -2.92
CA THR A 49 19.62 -7.90 -4.00
C THR A 49 18.45 -8.45 -4.78
N SER A 50 17.40 -7.64 -4.95
CA SER A 50 16.28 -8.01 -5.82
C SER A 50 16.71 -7.93 -7.28
N ASP A 51 16.28 -8.92 -8.06
CA ASP A 51 16.53 -8.94 -9.50
C ASP A 51 15.76 -7.81 -10.21
N SER A 52 16.16 -7.53 -11.45
CA SER A 52 15.38 -6.69 -12.35
C SER A 52 14.10 -7.44 -12.75
N SER A 53 13.03 -7.28 -11.99
CA SER A 53 11.71 -7.73 -12.46
C SER A 53 11.37 -6.98 -13.76
N GLU A 54 10.83 -7.69 -14.76
CA GLU A 54 10.13 -7.05 -15.87
C GLU A 54 9.03 -6.18 -15.27
N LEU A 55 9.28 -4.87 -15.24
CA LEU A 55 8.32 -3.92 -14.73
C LEU A 55 7.10 -3.97 -15.64
N ASP A 56 5.93 -4.13 -15.04
CA ASP A 56 4.64 -4.03 -15.72
C ASP A 56 4.66 -2.77 -16.60
N SER A 57 4.68 -2.95 -17.92
CA SER A 57 4.93 -1.87 -18.88
C SER A 57 3.81 -0.84 -18.91
N ASN A 58 2.70 -1.16 -18.25
CA ASN A 58 1.55 -0.27 -18.04
C ASN A 58 1.84 0.72 -16.92
N ASN A 59 2.55 1.79 -17.29
CA ASN A 59 2.82 2.93 -16.43
C ASN A 59 1.63 3.91 -16.39
N ASP A 60 0.42 3.39 -16.18
CA ASP A 60 -0.79 4.20 -16.04
C ASP A 60 -1.07 4.48 -14.57
N SER A 61 -1.73 5.63 -14.30
CA SER A 61 -2.32 5.87 -13.00
C SER A 61 -3.33 4.77 -12.65
N ARG A 62 -3.33 4.34 -11.39
CA ARG A 62 -4.27 3.34 -10.87
C ARG A 62 -4.88 3.85 -9.57
N SER A 63 -5.90 3.16 -9.09
CA SER A 63 -6.51 3.47 -7.80
C SER A 63 -7.09 2.23 -7.16
N CYS A 64 -7.16 2.24 -5.84
CA CYS A 64 -7.81 1.22 -5.04
C CYS A 64 -8.78 1.86 -4.04
N ILE A 65 -9.66 1.03 -3.50
CA ILE A 65 -10.53 1.34 -2.38
C ILE A 65 -9.95 0.68 -1.14
N VAL A 66 -9.83 1.45 -0.07
CA VAL A 66 -9.47 0.97 1.27
C VAL A 66 -10.59 1.29 2.24
N ARG A 67 -10.75 0.48 3.29
CA ARG A 67 -11.76 0.68 4.31
C ARG A 67 -11.08 1.05 5.63
N LEU A 68 -11.66 1.99 6.38
CA LEU A 68 -11.24 2.24 7.76
C LEU A 68 -11.97 1.31 8.73
N THR A 69 -11.36 1.05 9.89
CA THR A 69 -12.02 0.41 11.05
C THR A 69 -13.21 1.24 11.53
N VAL A 70 -14.06 0.66 12.37
CA VAL A 70 -15.20 1.35 12.97
C VAL A 70 -14.74 2.62 13.71
N ASP A 71 -13.74 2.50 14.58
CA ASP A 71 -13.18 3.64 15.34
C ASP A 71 -12.57 4.69 14.41
N GLY A 72 -11.79 4.25 13.41
CA GLY A 72 -11.18 5.14 12.43
C GLY A 72 -12.22 5.89 11.60
N SER A 73 -13.33 5.23 11.27
CA SER A 73 -14.45 5.81 10.53
C SER A 73 -15.18 6.85 11.37
N SER A 74 -15.53 6.51 12.61
CA SER A 74 -16.15 7.43 13.56
C SER A 74 -15.27 8.67 13.79
N TYR A 75 -13.97 8.46 14.02
CA TYR A 75 -13.01 9.55 14.15
C TYR A 75 -12.99 10.45 12.92
N TYR A 76 -12.81 9.89 11.72
CA TYR A 76 -12.75 10.68 10.48
C TYR A 76 -14.02 11.49 10.21
N VAL A 77 -15.19 10.89 10.43
CA VAL A 77 -16.49 11.55 10.20
C VAL A 77 -16.68 12.73 11.15
N SER A 78 -16.15 12.63 12.39
CA SER A 78 -16.23 13.70 13.39
C SER A 78 -15.36 14.93 13.09
N LEU A 79 -14.37 14.80 12.19
CA LEU A 79 -13.45 15.89 11.86
C LEU A 79 -14.14 17.02 11.08
N SER A 80 -13.68 18.25 11.32
CA SER A 80 -14.01 19.41 10.47
C SER A 80 -13.42 19.27 9.06
N GLU A 81 -13.88 20.09 8.12
CA GLU A 81 -13.38 20.05 6.73
C GLU A 81 -11.88 20.35 6.61
N SER A 82 -11.33 21.23 7.44
CA SER A 82 -9.88 21.49 7.48
C SER A 82 -9.12 20.30 8.05
N GLU A 83 -9.62 19.67 9.10
CA GLU A 83 -9.00 18.51 9.71
C GLU A 83 -9.06 17.28 8.80
N LYS A 84 -10.15 17.10 8.05
CA LYS A 84 -10.25 16.06 7.02
C LYS A 84 -9.20 16.22 5.93
N LYS A 85 -8.94 17.47 5.48
CA LYS A 85 -7.87 17.76 4.50
C LYS A 85 -6.50 17.39 5.05
N ASP A 86 -6.24 17.75 6.31
CA ASP A 86 -4.98 17.38 6.96
C ASP A 86 -4.86 15.88 7.19
N PHE A 87 -5.94 15.21 7.58
CA PHE A 87 -5.99 13.77 7.73
C PHE A 87 -5.59 13.08 6.41
N VAL A 88 -6.26 13.39 5.30
CA VAL A 88 -6.02 12.69 4.03
C VAL A 88 -4.61 12.94 3.49
N ARG A 89 -4.06 14.14 3.71
CA ARG A 89 -2.67 14.47 3.35
C ARG A 89 -1.66 13.68 4.17
N LYS A 90 -1.82 13.66 5.50
CA LYS A 90 -0.92 12.91 6.41
C LYS A 90 -1.06 11.40 6.21
N PHE A 91 -2.28 10.91 6.00
CA PHE A 91 -2.58 9.51 5.71
C PHE A 91 -1.90 9.05 4.43
N ALA A 92 -2.10 9.76 3.31
CA ALA A 92 -1.44 9.46 2.05
C ALA A 92 0.09 9.57 2.19
N SER A 93 0.55 10.55 2.98
CA SER A 93 1.97 10.74 3.19
C SER A 93 2.62 9.54 3.90
N GLN A 94 2.00 9.09 4.99
CA GLN A 94 2.45 7.93 5.75
C GLN A 94 2.35 6.63 4.94
N LEU A 95 1.35 6.52 4.06
CA LEU A 95 1.19 5.38 3.17
C LEU A 95 2.35 5.28 2.16
N ALA A 96 2.73 6.40 1.53
CA ALA A 96 3.87 6.45 0.60
C ALA A 96 5.24 6.34 1.29
N SER A 97 5.35 6.62 2.60
CA SER A 97 6.59 6.28 3.33
C SER A 97 6.67 4.81 3.72
N THR A 98 5.51 4.15 3.88
CA THR A 98 5.43 2.73 4.25
C THR A 98 5.58 1.81 3.04
N ILE A 99 5.01 2.21 1.90
CA ILE A 99 5.22 1.57 0.60
C ILE A 99 6.27 2.41 -0.11
N PRO A 100 7.50 1.92 -0.31
CA PRO A 100 8.66 2.75 -0.64
C PRO A 100 8.58 3.27 -2.08
N CYS A 101 7.82 4.35 -2.24
CA CYS A 101 7.54 5.07 -3.47
C CYS A 101 7.69 6.58 -3.24
N SER A 102 7.77 7.35 -4.32
CA SER A 102 7.86 8.81 -4.21
C SER A 102 6.64 9.41 -3.48
N GLN A 103 6.88 10.35 -2.56
CA GLN A 103 5.89 10.88 -1.62
C GLN A 103 4.63 11.46 -2.28
N SER A 104 4.77 12.02 -3.49
CA SER A 104 3.69 12.61 -4.28
C SER A 104 2.85 11.60 -5.04
N ARG A 105 3.29 10.33 -5.14
CA ARG A 105 2.63 9.32 -5.98
C ARG A 105 1.33 8.81 -5.40
N ILE A 106 1.20 8.81 -4.08
CA ILE A 106 -0.02 8.36 -3.41
C ILE A 106 -0.76 9.58 -2.90
N TYR A 107 -2.04 9.69 -3.25
CA TYR A 107 -2.93 10.70 -2.71
C TYR A 107 -4.35 10.17 -2.53
N THR A 108 -5.11 10.85 -1.67
CA THR A 108 -6.54 10.61 -1.51
C THR A 108 -7.29 11.93 -1.36
N ARG A 109 -8.62 11.87 -1.42
CA ARG A 109 -9.50 13.04 -1.33
C ARG A 109 -10.33 12.92 -0.06
N THR A 110 -10.90 14.03 0.40
CA THR A 110 -11.78 14.03 1.59
C THR A 110 -13.12 13.33 1.37
N LYS A 111 -13.43 12.95 0.12
CA LYS A 111 -14.65 12.24 -0.22
C LYS A 111 -14.54 10.77 0.21
N TYR A 112 -15.52 10.31 0.96
CA TYR A 112 -15.66 8.93 1.41
C TYR A 112 -17.07 8.40 1.09
N GLN A 113 -17.25 7.08 1.22
CA GLN A 113 -18.55 6.42 1.12
C GLN A 113 -18.69 5.43 2.26
N TYR A 114 -19.89 5.28 2.82
CA TYR A 114 -20.15 4.19 3.77
C TYR A 114 -20.12 2.85 3.05
N ASP A 115 -19.59 1.82 3.71
CA ASP A 115 -19.66 0.45 3.22
C ASP A 115 -21.03 -0.16 3.54
N TYR A 116 -21.93 -0.07 2.56
CA TYR A 116 -23.29 -0.61 2.67
C TYR A 116 -23.36 -2.14 2.64
N THR A 117 -22.24 -2.83 2.38
CA THR A 117 -22.19 -4.30 2.43
C THR A 117 -22.13 -4.83 3.87
N LEU A 118 -21.77 -3.96 4.83
CA LEU A 118 -21.71 -4.31 6.24
C LEU A 118 -23.07 -4.12 6.92
N PRO A 119 -23.45 -4.99 7.88
CA PRO A 119 -24.71 -4.88 8.61
C PRO A 119 -24.90 -3.53 9.32
N ASN A 120 -23.85 -3.02 9.97
CA ASN A 120 -23.92 -1.82 10.82
C ASN A 120 -23.68 -0.51 10.04
N ARG A 121 -23.12 -0.58 8.82
CA ARG A 121 -22.85 0.57 7.94
C ARG A 121 -22.08 1.71 8.61
N ASP A 122 -21.21 1.36 9.55
CA ASP A 122 -20.43 2.26 10.42
C ASP A 122 -19.00 2.49 9.89
N GLN A 123 -18.57 1.73 8.89
CA GLN A 123 -17.26 1.87 8.27
C GLN A 123 -17.30 2.67 6.97
N ILE A 124 -16.28 3.49 6.75
CA ILE A 124 -16.11 4.29 5.53
C ILE A 124 -15.00 3.79 4.64
N MET A 125 -15.16 4.02 3.34
CA MET A 125 -14.24 3.68 2.28
C MET A 125 -13.62 4.92 1.64
N PHE A 126 -12.31 4.88 1.44
CA PHE A 126 -11.55 5.89 0.70
C PHE A 126 -11.08 5.34 -0.63
N ARG A 127 -11.08 6.21 -1.64
CA ARG A 127 -10.32 5.94 -2.87
C ARG A 127 -8.91 6.48 -2.71
N VAL A 128 -7.93 5.60 -2.84
CA VAL A 128 -6.51 5.95 -2.89
C VAL A 128 -6.07 5.91 -4.34
N PHE A 129 -5.44 6.98 -4.80
CA PHE A 129 -4.92 7.12 -6.14
C PHE A 129 -3.40 6.92 -6.11
N VAL A 130 -2.89 6.27 -7.14
CA VAL A 130 -1.48 6.01 -7.35
C VAL A 130 -1.12 6.50 -8.73
N ASP A 131 -0.32 7.56 -8.77
CA ASP A 131 0.21 8.11 -10.01
C ASP A 131 1.28 7.18 -10.61
N PRO A 132 1.43 7.22 -11.94
CA PRO A 132 2.45 6.43 -12.62
C PRO A 132 3.85 6.76 -12.09
N GLY A 133 4.75 5.78 -12.18
CA GLY A 133 6.16 5.98 -11.85
C GLY A 133 6.86 6.77 -12.96
N ASP A 134 8.08 7.26 -12.72
CA ASP A 134 8.90 7.88 -13.79
C ASP A 134 9.53 6.83 -14.73
N GLY A 135 8.72 5.87 -15.20
CA GLY A 135 9.13 4.86 -16.19
C GLY A 135 9.44 5.44 -17.58
N THR A 136 9.29 6.75 -17.78
CA THR A 136 9.50 7.45 -19.05
C THR A 136 10.94 7.89 -19.26
N ASN A 137 11.76 7.97 -18.21
CA ASN A 137 13.11 8.49 -18.33
C ASN A 137 14.12 7.36 -18.60
N LYS A 138 14.13 6.85 -19.83
CA LYS A 138 15.10 5.82 -20.31
C LYS A 138 16.58 6.21 -20.08
N ASN A 139 16.85 7.48 -19.80
CA ASN A 139 18.19 8.04 -19.59
C ASN A 139 18.48 8.45 -18.14
N SER A 140 17.57 8.18 -17.18
CA SER A 140 17.79 8.52 -15.78
C SER A 140 18.42 7.36 -15.03
N THR A 141 19.57 7.59 -14.40
CA THR A 141 20.25 6.71 -13.44
C THR A 141 19.47 6.52 -12.12
N THR A 142 18.24 7.04 -12.06
CA THR A 142 17.39 7.03 -10.87
C THR A 142 16.59 5.73 -10.82
N ILE A 143 16.53 5.13 -9.63
CA ILE A 143 15.83 3.88 -9.29
C ILE A 143 14.49 3.80 -10.05
N LYS A 144 14.30 2.75 -10.87
CA LYS A 144 13.06 2.57 -11.61
C LYS A 144 11.89 2.44 -10.62
N ASP A 145 10.99 3.40 -10.68
CA ASP A 145 9.80 3.44 -9.83
C ASP A 145 8.91 2.21 -10.08
N VAL A 146 8.40 1.65 -8.99
CA VAL A 146 7.46 0.52 -9.00
C VAL A 146 6.16 0.93 -9.71
N SER A 147 5.57 0.02 -10.50
CA SER A 147 4.31 0.29 -11.21
C SER A 147 3.17 0.65 -10.23
N ALA A 148 2.19 1.44 -10.69
CA ALA A 148 1.03 1.75 -9.87
C ALA A 148 0.20 0.50 -9.51
N SER A 149 0.24 -0.56 -10.34
CA SER A 149 -0.42 -1.85 -10.05
C SER A 149 0.26 -2.56 -8.88
N SER A 150 1.58 -2.67 -8.93
CA SER A 150 2.37 -3.33 -7.88
C SER A 150 2.25 -2.59 -6.55
N ILE A 151 2.20 -1.25 -6.55
CA ILE A 151 1.94 -0.47 -5.32
C ILE A 151 0.59 -0.85 -4.70
N ILE A 152 -0.47 -1.05 -5.48
CA ILE A 152 -1.78 -1.47 -4.97
C ILE A 152 -1.71 -2.90 -4.39
N GLU A 153 -0.98 -3.81 -5.04
CA GLU A 153 -0.79 -5.18 -4.55
C GLU A 153 0.02 -5.23 -3.25
N TYR A 154 1.06 -4.42 -3.14
CA TYR A 154 1.82 -4.25 -1.90
C TYR A 154 0.95 -3.63 -0.82
N MET A 155 0.15 -2.62 -1.14
CA MET A 155 -0.80 -2.03 -0.21
C MET A 155 -1.78 -3.06 0.33
N ASP A 156 -2.39 -3.89 -0.53
CA ASP A 156 -3.29 -4.96 -0.12
C ASP A 156 -2.60 -5.98 0.80
N THR A 157 -1.39 -6.41 0.42
CA THR A 157 -0.58 -7.34 1.20
C THR A 157 -0.24 -6.77 2.58
N LEU A 158 0.17 -5.50 2.65
CA LEU A 158 0.56 -4.86 3.90
C LEU A 158 -0.65 -4.65 4.82
N ILE A 159 -1.82 -4.27 4.28
CA ILE A 159 -3.04 -4.06 5.05
C ILE A 159 -3.54 -5.39 5.61
N LYS A 160 -3.58 -6.45 4.80
CA LYS A 160 -4.03 -7.78 5.24
C LYS A 160 -3.08 -8.43 6.26
N ASN A 161 -1.82 -7.99 6.31
CA ASN A 161 -0.82 -8.46 7.27
C ASN A 161 -0.43 -7.37 8.27
N LYS A 162 -1.37 -6.47 8.60
CA LYS A 162 -1.16 -5.29 9.46
C LYS A 162 -0.44 -5.59 10.76
N ASN A 163 -0.69 -6.75 11.37
CA ASN A 163 -0.09 -7.18 12.63
C ASN A 163 1.45 -7.31 12.61
N VAL A 164 2.06 -7.43 11.43
CA VAL A 164 3.52 -7.60 11.26
C VAL A 164 4.14 -6.55 10.32
N THR A 165 3.36 -5.55 9.87
CA THR A 165 3.82 -4.53 8.93
C THR A 165 3.75 -3.13 9.52
N GLY A 166 4.43 -2.17 8.87
CA GLY A 166 4.41 -0.76 9.26
C GLY A 166 3.03 -0.09 9.21
N ILE A 167 2.02 -0.75 8.61
CA ILE A 167 0.64 -0.27 8.56
C ILE A 167 -0.05 -0.28 9.93
N SER A 168 0.47 -1.02 10.91
CA SER A 168 -0.06 -1.03 12.28
C SER A 168 0.14 0.28 13.06
N TYR A 169 0.85 1.27 12.52
CA TYR A 169 1.24 2.49 13.25
C TYR A 169 0.57 3.76 12.73
N GLY A 170 0.38 4.74 13.63
CA GLY A 170 -0.09 6.09 13.29
C GLY A 170 -1.48 6.11 12.66
N LEU A 171 -1.66 6.88 11.58
CA LEU A 171 -2.96 7.02 10.90
C LEU A 171 -3.34 5.75 10.13
N LEU A 172 -2.36 5.00 9.64
CA LEU A 172 -2.58 3.74 8.92
C LEU A 172 -3.13 2.64 9.83
N ALA A 173 -2.96 2.76 11.15
CA ALA A 173 -3.57 1.87 12.13
C ALA A 173 -5.10 1.88 12.07
N ASN A 174 -5.72 2.87 11.40
CA ASN A 174 -7.15 2.91 11.17
C ASN A 174 -7.59 2.10 9.94
N LEU A 175 -6.68 1.51 9.16
CA LEU A 175 -7.03 0.64 8.02
C LEU A 175 -7.59 -0.69 8.50
N ASP A 176 -8.67 -1.16 7.87
CA ASP A 176 -9.30 -2.44 8.12
C ASP A 176 -8.56 -3.55 7.37
N ASP A 177 -7.88 -4.41 8.14
CA ASP A 177 -7.08 -5.53 7.65
C ASP A 177 -7.93 -6.66 7.06
N THR A 178 -9.21 -6.77 7.44
CA THR A 178 -10.14 -7.75 6.85
C THR A 178 -10.57 -7.36 5.43
N TYR A 179 -10.46 -6.08 5.07
CA TYR A 179 -10.82 -5.57 3.74
C TYR A 179 -9.64 -5.57 2.77
N GLY A 180 -8.48 -5.08 3.22
CA GLY A 180 -7.31 -4.90 2.34
C GLY A 180 -7.41 -3.65 1.46
N ALA A 181 -6.85 -3.76 0.24
CA ALA A 181 -6.93 -2.73 -0.80
C ALA A 181 -7.55 -3.32 -2.08
N TYR A 182 -8.82 -2.99 -2.31
CA TYR A 182 -9.54 -3.50 -3.48
C TYR A 182 -9.28 -2.64 -4.71
N ARG A 183 -8.75 -3.22 -5.79
CA ARG A 183 -8.46 -2.48 -7.03
C ARG A 183 -9.75 -1.87 -7.59
N ALA A 184 -9.78 -0.54 -7.71
CA ALA A 184 -10.92 0.15 -8.28
C ALA A 184 -10.86 0.01 -9.82
N PRO A 185 -11.92 -0.47 -10.47
CA PRO A 185 -11.94 -0.57 -11.93
C PRO A 185 -11.86 0.83 -12.54
N GLY A 186 -11.18 0.95 -13.69
CA GLY A 186 -11.24 2.16 -14.49
C GLY A 186 -12.69 2.41 -14.91
N LEU A 187 -13.24 3.60 -14.61
CA LEU A 187 -14.64 3.92 -14.94
C LEU A 187 -14.88 3.78 -16.44
N TRP A 188 -13.92 4.20 -17.25
CA TRP A 188 -13.96 4.03 -18.70
C TRP A 188 -13.90 2.56 -19.10
N GLU A 189 -12.94 1.79 -18.59
CA GLU A 189 -12.81 0.36 -18.94
C GLU A 189 -14.09 -0.42 -18.64
N ARG A 190 -14.75 -0.15 -17.52
CA ARG A 190 -15.94 -0.90 -17.10
C ARG A 190 -17.24 -0.38 -17.70
N TYR A 191 -17.39 0.94 -17.85
CA TYR A 191 -18.67 1.56 -18.16
C TYR A 191 -18.72 2.29 -19.50
N ARG A 192 -17.66 2.26 -20.33
CA ARG A 192 -17.63 2.99 -21.62
C ARG A 192 -18.87 2.75 -22.47
N TRP A 193 -19.31 1.50 -22.60
CA TRP A 193 -20.47 1.16 -23.42
C TRP A 193 -21.80 1.63 -22.83
N ILE A 194 -21.94 1.58 -21.50
CA ILE A 194 -23.13 2.07 -20.80
C ILE A 194 -23.20 3.60 -20.93
N LEU A 195 -22.08 4.30 -20.74
CA LEU A 195 -22.00 5.75 -20.89
C LEU A 195 -22.28 6.22 -22.33
N LEU A 196 -21.73 5.52 -23.33
CA LEU A 196 -22.03 5.78 -24.75
C LEU A 196 -23.52 5.56 -25.06
N GLY A 197 -24.10 4.47 -24.55
CA GLY A 197 -25.51 4.15 -24.73
C GLY A 197 -26.43 5.21 -24.12
N SER A 198 -26.16 5.65 -22.89
CA SER A 198 -26.93 6.71 -22.22
C SER A 198 -26.82 8.05 -22.96
N PHE A 199 -25.66 8.38 -23.51
CA PHE A 199 -25.46 9.61 -24.28
C PHE A 199 -26.25 9.59 -25.60
N ILE A 200 -26.23 8.48 -26.34
CA ILE A 200 -27.02 8.30 -27.55
C ILE A 200 -28.52 8.33 -27.24
N GLY A 201 -28.95 7.67 -26.16
CA GLY A 201 -30.35 7.67 -25.74
C GLY A 201 -30.86 9.08 -25.39
N LEU A 202 -30.04 9.90 -24.72
CA LEU A 202 -30.36 11.30 -24.45
C LEU A 202 -30.43 12.15 -25.74
N LEU A 203 -29.55 11.91 -26.73
CA LEU A 203 -29.56 12.61 -28.01
C LEU A 203 -30.77 12.28 -28.90
N ILE A 204 -31.40 11.11 -28.73
CA ILE A 204 -32.61 10.71 -29.46
C ILE A 204 -33.87 11.29 -28.79
N LEU A 205 -33.80 11.61 -27.49
CA LEU A 205 -34.90 12.14 -26.69
C LEU A 205 -35.03 13.67 -26.75
N PHE A 206 -34.05 14.37 -27.32
CA PHE A 206 -34.02 15.81 -27.57
C PHE A 206 -34.06 16.10 -29.07
#